data_AF-A0A834ADW7-F1
#
_entry.id   AF-A0A834ADW7-F1
#
_cell.length_a   1.000
_cell.length_b   1.000
_cell.length_c   1.000
_cell.angle_alpha   90.00
_cell.angle_beta   90.00
_cell.angle_gamma   90.00
#
_symmetry.space_group_name_H-M   'P 1'
#
loop_
_entity.id
_entity.type
_entity.pdbx_description
1 polymer ?
#
loop_
_entity_poly.entity_id
_entity_poly.type
_entity_poly.pdbx_seq_one_letter_code
_entity_poly.pdbx_strand_id
1 'polypeptide(L)'
;MDSRKKLNKFLENPELYVPPLAPHPLPPADMIPKRLTLSELKKRFPKCAELQGYCPVTYQDGNQRYEALVPGNIKYAIEYRDRIYICESNEKLQKFLR
;
A
#
# COMPACT_ATOMS: atom_id res chain seq x y z
N MET A 1 29.73 2.99 2.48
CA MET A 1 30.25 4.23 1.86
C MET A 1 29.23 4.95 0.98
N ASP A 2 28.28 4.22 0.38
CA ASP A 2 27.23 4.78 -0.49
C ASP A 2 26.31 5.80 0.21
N SER A 3 25.98 5.55 1.49
CA SER A 3 25.07 6.39 2.28
C SER A 3 25.59 7.80 2.56
N ARG A 4 26.91 7.98 2.79
CA ARG A 4 27.50 9.30 3.03
C ARG A 4 27.57 10.15 1.76
N LYS A 5 27.87 9.54 0.61
CA LYS A 5 27.86 10.23 -0.69
C LYS A 5 26.44 10.70 -1.06
N LYS A 6 25.44 9.84 -0.86
CA LYS A 6 24.03 10.19 -1.08
C LYS A 6 23.55 11.31 -0.14
N LEU A 7 23.95 11.25 1.14
CA LEU A 7 23.64 12.30 2.10
C LEU A 7 24.25 13.65 1.69
N ASN A 8 25.53 13.68 1.33
CA ASN A 8 26.18 14.92 0.89
C ASN A 8 25.47 15.52 -0.34
N LYS A 9 25.11 14.69 -1.33
CA LYS A 9 24.36 15.15 -2.51
C LYS A 9 23.00 15.76 -2.16
N PHE A 10 22.31 15.21 -1.17
CA PHE A 10 21.06 15.78 -0.65
C PHE A 10 21.31 17.11 0.06
N LEU A 11 22.33 17.18 0.93
CA LEU A 11 22.67 18.40 1.67
C LEU A 11 23.15 19.54 0.77
N GLU A 12 23.78 19.23 -0.37
CA GLU A 12 24.20 20.23 -1.35
C GLU A 12 23.02 20.91 -2.06
N ASN A 13 21.93 20.18 -2.33
CA ASN A 13 20.77 20.72 -3.04
C ASN A 13 19.45 20.10 -2.51
N PRO A 14 19.02 20.43 -1.28
CA PRO A 14 17.84 19.83 -0.67
C PRO A 14 16.55 20.18 -1.42
N GLU A 15 16.50 21.35 -2.08
CA GLU A 15 15.35 21.82 -2.85
C GLU A 15 15.00 20.92 -4.04
N LEU A 16 15.98 20.20 -4.61
CA LEU A 16 15.75 19.20 -5.67
C LEU A 16 15.01 17.94 -5.20
N TYR A 17 14.79 17.81 -3.89
CA TYR A 17 14.10 16.67 -3.29
C TYR A 17 12.73 17.05 -2.74
N VAL A 18 12.32 18.31 -2.88
CA VAL A 18 11.02 18.82 -2.44
C VAL A 18 10.27 19.44 -3.64
N PRO A 19 8.97 19.19 -3.81
CA PRO A 19 8.18 19.92 -4.81
C PRO A 19 8.25 21.44 -4.58
N PRO A 20 8.36 22.29 -5.62
CA PRO A 20 8.12 22.00 -7.05
C PRO A 20 9.36 21.62 -7.87
N LEU A 21 10.57 21.76 -7.33
CA LEU A 21 11.83 21.56 -8.06
C LEU A 21 12.26 20.09 -8.16
N ALA A 22 11.55 19.19 -7.48
CA ALA A 22 11.82 17.77 -7.51
C ALA A 22 11.54 17.15 -8.91
N PRO A 23 12.56 16.61 -9.61
CA PRO A 23 12.36 15.94 -10.89
C PRO A 23 11.58 14.63 -10.76
N HIS A 24 11.60 14.03 -9.57
CA HIS A 24 10.87 12.80 -9.22
C HIS A 24 10.09 13.05 -7.92
N PRO A 25 8.94 13.75 -7.98
CA PRO A 25 8.13 14.01 -6.80
C PRO A 25 7.56 12.70 -6.24
N LEU A 26 7.25 12.71 -4.94
CA LEU A 26 6.51 11.60 -4.35
C LEU A 26 5.17 11.42 -5.08
N PRO A 27 4.74 10.17 -5.30
CA PRO A 27 3.42 9.92 -5.87
C PRO A 27 2.34 10.54 -4.96
N PRO A 28 1.19 10.95 -5.54
CA PRO A 28 0.09 11.49 -4.76
C PRO A 28 -0.37 10.47 -3.70
N ALA A 29 -0.92 10.97 -2.60
CA ALA A 29 -1.30 10.15 -1.45
C ALA A 29 -2.20 8.95 -1.82
N ASP A 30 -3.04 9.10 -2.84
CA ASP A 30 -3.96 8.05 -3.33
C ASP A 30 -3.25 6.89 -4.02
N MET A 31 -2.02 7.11 -4.51
CA MET A 31 -1.16 6.09 -5.11
C MET A 31 -0.24 5.42 -4.09
N ILE A 32 -0.39 5.73 -2.80
CA ILE A 32 0.36 5.12 -1.71
C ILE A 32 -0.62 4.24 -0.92
N PRO A 33 -0.35 2.93 -0.79
CA PRO A 33 -1.24 2.05 -0.05
C PRO A 33 -1.21 2.42 1.44
N LYS A 34 -2.40 2.64 2.00
CA LYS A 34 -2.58 3.04 3.41
C LYS A 34 -3.26 1.92 4.19
N ARG A 35 -2.67 1.50 5.30
CA ARG A 35 -3.33 0.59 6.24
C ARG A 35 -4.55 1.28 6.86
N LEU A 36 -5.69 0.60 6.86
CA LEU A 36 -6.91 1.06 7.51
C LEU A 36 -7.09 0.38 8.86
N THR A 37 -7.52 1.16 9.84
CA THR A 37 -8.07 0.64 11.10
C THR A 37 -9.54 0.26 10.93
N LEU A 38 -10.08 -0.54 11.85
CA LEU A 38 -11.50 -0.94 11.84
C LEU A 38 -12.44 0.27 11.87
N SER A 39 -12.06 1.33 12.58
CA SER A 39 -12.82 2.58 12.67
C SER A 39 -12.82 3.34 11.34
N GLU A 40 -11.68 3.41 10.65
CA GLU A 40 -11.59 4.01 9.31
C GLU A 40 -12.37 3.20 8.29
N LEU A 41 -12.27 1.87 8.33
CA LEU A 41 -13.01 0.97 7.44
C LEU A 41 -14.52 1.16 7.57
N LYS A 42 -15.05 1.27 8.80
CA LYS A 42 -16.48 1.54 9.04
C LYS A 42 -16.95 2.88 8.47
N LYS A 43 -16.09 3.91 8.45
CA LYS A 43 -16.41 5.22 7.86
C LYS A 43 -16.49 5.18 6.33
N ARG A 44 -15.89 4.17 5.69
CA ARG A 44 -15.89 4.02 4.22
C ARG A 44 -17.12 3.30 3.67
N PHE A 45 -18.00 2.78 4.53
CA PHE A 45 -19.27 2.19 4.11
C PHE A 45 -20.10 3.23 3.34
N PRO A 46 -20.74 2.90 2.20
CA PRO A 46 -21.03 1.57 1.66
C PRO A 46 -20.00 1.02 0.66
N LYS A 47 -18.77 1.54 0.59
CA LYS A 47 -17.75 0.97 -0.29
C LYS A 47 -17.44 -0.47 0.11
N CYS A 48 -17.61 -1.38 -0.84
CA CYS A 48 -17.28 -2.79 -0.67
C CYS A 48 -15.77 -3.02 -0.80
N ALA A 49 -15.28 -4.08 -0.16
CA ALA A 49 -13.94 -4.57 -0.41
C ALA A 49 -13.83 -5.16 -1.82
N GLU A 50 -12.75 -4.85 -2.52
CA GLU A 50 -12.36 -5.51 -3.76
C GLU A 50 -12.18 -7.00 -3.55
N LEU A 51 -12.29 -7.76 -4.64
CA LEU A 51 -12.25 -9.23 -4.61
C LEU A 51 -13.25 -9.80 -3.59
N GLN A 52 -14.38 -9.14 -3.34
CA GLN A 52 -15.40 -9.57 -2.35
C GLN A 52 -14.83 -9.81 -0.94
N GLY A 53 -13.70 -9.19 -0.60
CA GLY A 53 -13.01 -9.39 0.69
C GLY A 53 -12.03 -10.56 0.73
N TYR A 54 -11.75 -11.22 -0.40
CA TYR A 54 -10.65 -12.19 -0.53
C TYR A 54 -9.28 -11.49 -0.57
N CYS A 55 -8.26 -12.20 -0.08
CA CYS A 55 -6.91 -11.67 -0.01
C CYS A 55 -6.25 -11.56 -1.41
N PRO A 56 -5.88 -10.36 -1.87
CA PRO A 56 -5.24 -10.19 -3.18
C PRO A 56 -3.87 -10.86 -3.24
N VAL A 57 -3.16 -10.93 -2.12
CA VAL A 57 -1.79 -11.47 -2.06
C VAL A 57 -1.80 -12.99 -2.14
N THR A 58 -2.78 -13.67 -1.55
CA THR A 58 -2.90 -15.13 -1.71
C THR A 58 -3.32 -15.48 -3.13
N TYR A 59 -4.22 -14.69 -3.73
CA TYR A 59 -4.60 -14.85 -5.13
C TYR A 59 -3.40 -14.70 -6.07
N GLN A 60 -2.57 -13.67 -5.86
CA GLN A 60 -1.34 -13.48 -6.62
C GLN A 60 -0.34 -14.63 -6.40
N ASP A 61 -0.14 -15.06 -5.15
CA ASP A 61 0.79 -16.14 -4.81
C ASP A 61 0.34 -17.51 -5.35
N GLY A 62 -0.97 -17.70 -5.52
CA GLY A 62 -1.55 -18.89 -6.11
C GLY A 62 -1.63 -18.88 -7.64
N ASN A 63 -0.91 -17.98 -8.33
CA ASN A 63 -1.01 -17.79 -9.78
C ASN A 63 -2.45 -17.54 -10.26
N GLN A 64 -3.20 -16.72 -9.52
CA GLN A 64 -4.57 -16.31 -9.89
C GLN A 64 -5.56 -17.48 -9.99
N ARG A 65 -5.33 -18.55 -9.22
CA ARG A 65 -6.22 -19.71 -9.13
C ARG A 65 -7.26 -19.54 -8.05
N TYR A 66 -8.43 -20.15 -8.27
CA TYR A 66 -9.54 -20.10 -7.32
C TYR A 66 -9.20 -20.79 -6.00
N GLU A 67 -8.38 -21.84 -6.03
CA GLU A 67 -7.92 -22.59 -4.86
C GLU A 67 -7.12 -21.73 -3.87
N ALA A 68 -6.58 -20.60 -4.32
CA ALA A 68 -5.80 -19.66 -3.51
C ALA A 68 -6.61 -18.46 -3.00
N LEU A 69 -7.92 -18.44 -3.27
CA LEU A 69 -8.84 -17.45 -2.70
C LEU A 69 -9.07 -17.78 -1.23
N VAL A 70 -8.41 -17.02 -0.36
CA VAL A 70 -8.57 -17.12 1.09
C VAL A 70 -9.28 -15.87 1.58
N PRO A 71 -10.34 -15.99 2.40
CA PRO A 71 -11.03 -14.84 2.94
C PRO A 71 -10.06 -13.98 3.75
N GLY A 72 -10.06 -12.67 3.49
CA GLY A 72 -9.24 -11.71 4.21
C GLY A 72 -9.78 -11.45 5.62
N ASN A 73 -8.92 -10.93 6.49
CA ASN A 73 -9.28 -10.48 7.83
C ASN A 73 -9.39 -8.94 7.86
N ILE A 74 -10.56 -8.42 8.28
CA ILE A 74 -10.85 -6.98 8.36
C ILE A 74 -9.83 -6.17 9.19
N LYS A 75 -9.06 -6.82 10.07
CA LYS A 75 -7.96 -6.19 10.84
C LYS A 75 -6.77 -5.77 9.95
N TYR A 76 -6.65 -6.37 8.77
CA TYR A 76 -5.59 -6.12 7.79
C TYR A 76 -6.17 -5.50 6.51
N ALA A 77 -7.07 -4.53 6.69
CA ALA A 77 -7.62 -3.74 5.59
C ALA A 77 -6.60 -2.69 5.10
N ILE A 78 -6.58 -2.46 3.79
CA ILE A 78 -5.73 -1.49 3.09
C ILE A 78 -6.61 -0.69 2.15
N GLU A 79 -6.34 0.60 2.05
CA GLU A 79 -6.84 1.46 0.99
C GLU A 79 -5.73 1.71 -0.04
N TYR A 80 -6.03 1.47 -1.31
CA TYR A 80 -5.12 1.75 -2.41
C TYR A 80 -5.90 2.21 -3.63
N ARG A 81 -5.58 3.38 -4.17
CA ARG A 81 -6.27 3.98 -5.33
C ARG A 81 -7.79 4.05 -5.12
N ASP A 82 -8.20 4.51 -3.93
CA ASP A 82 -9.61 4.67 -3.53
C ASP A 82 -10.41 3.35 -3.42
N ARG A 83 -9.72 2.21 -3.49
CA ARG A 83 -10.26 0.85 -3.33
C ARG A 83 -9.81 0.22 -2.03
N ILE A 84 -10.66 -0.64 -1.48
CA ILE A 84 -10.40 -1.34 -0.22
C ILE A 84 -9.98 -2.77 -0.52
N TYR A 85 -8.83 -3.18 0.00
CA TYR A 85 -8.34 -4.56 -0.05
C TYR A 85 -8.26 -5.12 1.36
N ILE A 86 -8.50 -6.43 1.51
CA ILE A 86 -8.44 -7.09 2.81
C ILE A 86 -7.43 -8.22 2.73
N CYS A 87 -6.37 -8.17 3.53
CA CYS A 87 -5.39 -9.25 3.59
C CYS A 87 -5.75 -10.29 4.65
N GLU A 88 -5.31 -11.53 4.45
CA GLU A 88 -5.52 -12.64 5.38
C GLU A 88 -4.67 -12.47 6.66
N SER A 89 -3.39 -12.13 6.51
CA SER A 89 -2.42 -12.01 7.62
C SER A 89 -1.56 -10.75 7.53
N ASN A 90 -0.86 -10.43 8.62
CA ASN A 90 0.07 -9.30 8.68
C ASN A 90 1.25 -9.47 7.69
N GLU A 91 1.70 -10.70 7.44
CA GLU A 91 2.77 -10.96 6.46
C GLU A 91 2.33 -10.58 5.04
N LYS A 92 1.10 -10.97 4.67
CA LYS A 92 0.50 -10.62 3.38
C LYS A 92 0.24 -9.11 3.27
N LEU A 93 -0.19 -8.47 4.36
CA LEU A 93 -0.31 -7.02 4.44
C LEU A 93 1.02 -6.33 4.13
N GLN A 94 2.12 -6.75 4.77
CA GLN A 94 3.45 -6.17 4.52
C GLN A 94 3.90 -6.41 3.08
N LYS A 95 3.58 -7.57 2.50
CA LYS A 95 3.88 -7.88 1.10
C LYS A 95 3.11 -7.00 0.12
N PHE A 96 1.90 -6.56 0.46
CA PHE A 96 1.13 -5.60 -0.35
C PHE A 96 1.70 -4.17 -0.27
N LEU A 97 2.27 -3.79 0.88
CA LEU A 97 2.84 -2.45 1.10
C LEU A 97 4.26 -2.27 0.52
N ARG A 98 4.89 -3.36 0.07
CA ARG A 98 6.28 -3.40 -0.38
C ARG A 98 6.38 -3.21 -1.88
#